data_AF-A0A0K2RHE3-F1
#
_entry.id   AF-A0A0K2RHE3-F1
#
_cell.length_a   1.000
_cell.length_b   1.000
_cell.length_c   1.000
_cell.angle_alpha   90.00
_cell.angle_beta   90.00
_cell.angle_gamma   90.00
#
_symmetry.space_group_name_H-M   'P 1'
#
loop_
_entity.id
_entity.type
_entity.pdbx_description
1 polymer ?
#
loop_
_entity_poly.entity_id
_entity_poly.type
_entity_poly.pdbx_seq_one_letter_code
_entity_poly.pdbx_strand_id
1 'polypeptide(L)'
;MGVARRDPQLHTHLVIANRVQRTTDGAWVTLDSRTLYKAAVAASEHYNGLLFDALHRHLGTDTDIREPAATTHNPSPQLTGIQDTLIREFSRRSRLIDQETDRLVAEWATTHGTPATATTTIKLRQQATLSTRAPKPGTIAPLHQLSANWRARAAAQGFDPQLVLAATVRRSRTAPFRSSDFTAEWVDAVASLTRERVATKRATWNRWNLLAEAERVCAAIRCHTPEDRNALIDAVADAAEANPSPHRLPVQRPRGRAARPPPRQAERLRLPRVPPLHRRHDTRLRGGGPRSKERRRGPAIRANLAIEVLASYKHHGKFRLHDDQRPPLPKSC
;
A
#
# COMPACT_ATOMS: atom_id res chain seq x y z
N MET A 1 -8.33 -26.24 30.33
CA MET A 1 -7.62 -24.93 30.31
C MET A 1 -7.65 -24.36 28.90
N GLY A 2 -8.31 -23.23 28.69
CA GLY A 2 -8.44 -22.62 27.37
C GLY A 2 -7.14 -21.92 26.95
N VAL A 3 -6.38 -22.52 26.04
CA VAL A 3 -5.18 -21.88 25.45
C VAL A 3 -5.61 -20.58 24.78
N ALA A 4 -4.95 -19.47 25.14
CA ALA A 4 -5.20 -18.15 24.58
C ALA A 4 -5.09 -18.18 23.04
N ARG A 5 -6.23 -18.05 22.36
CA ARG A 5 -6.35 -18.09 20.90
C ARG A 5 -5.99 -16.72 20.31
N ARG A 6 -4.69 -16.43 20.17
CA ARG A 6 -4.21 -15.25 19.45
C ARG A 6 -3.60 -15.66 18.13
N ASP A 7 -4.00 -14.98 17.07
CA ASP A 7 -3.40 -15.17 15.74
C ASP A 7 -2.08 -14.39 15.64
N PRO A 8 -1.15 -14.85 14.79
CA PRO A 8 0.08 -14.11 14.52
C PRO A 8 -0.24 -12.81 13.78
N GLN A 9 0.16 -11.68 14.38
CA GLN A 9 -0.05 -10.36 13.79
C GLN A 9 1.23 -9.52 13.97
N LEU A 10 2.11 -9.55 12.99
CA LEU A 10 3.32 -8.73 12.99
C LEU A 10 2.95 -7.27 12.75
N HIS A 11 3.29 -6.39 13.71
CA HIS A 11 3.05 -4.95 13.62
C HIS A 11 4.03 -4.19 14.51
N THR A 12 4.21 -2.91 14.20
CA THR A 12 5.07 -2.00 14.94
C THR A 12 4.27 -0.81 15.44
N HIS A 13 4.38 -0.50 16.72
CA HIS A 13 3.88 0.75 17.28
C HIS A 13 4.93 1.85 17.10
N LEU A 14 4.77 2.68 16.07
CA LEU A 14 5.58 3.88 15.90
C LEU A 14 4.97 5.03 16.71
N VAL A 15 5.48 5.25 17.92
CA VAL A 15 5.05 6.34 18.78
C VAL A 15 5.82 7.61 18.42
N ILE A 16 5.10 8.62 17.91
CA ILE A 16 5.67 9.91 17.54
C ILE A 16 5.35 10.91 18.66
N ALA A 17 6.39 11.54 19.22
CA ALA A 17 6.20 12.63 20.17
C ALA A 17 5.48 13.81 19.48
N ASN A 18 4.46 14.39 20.13
CA ASN A 18 3.75 15.56 19.62
C ASN A 18 4.58 16.85 19.79
N ARG A 19 5.78 16.86 19.23
CA ARG A 19 6.74 17.96 19.33
C ARG A 19 7.68 17.93 18.13
N VAL A 20 7.78 19.06 17.44
CA VAL A 20 8.66 19.24 16.28
C VAL A 20 9.36 20.58 16.36
N GLN A 21 10.61 20.63 15.90
CA GLN A 21 11.33 21.89 15.79
C GLN A 21 11.05 22.50 14.41
N ARG A 22 10.46 23.70 14.40
CA ARG A 22 10.15 24.41 13.17
C ARG A 22 11.45 24.90 12.52
N THR A 23 11.62 24.63 11.22
CA THR A 23 12.85 24.97 10.48
C THR A 23 13.06 26.48 10.30
N THR A 24 11.98 27.26 10.28
CA THR A 24 12.05 28.70 10.00
C THR A 24 12.65 29.53 11.13
N ASP A 25 12.50 29.09 12.39
CA ASP A 25 12.91 29.85 13.58
C ASP A 25 13.44 28.98 14.73
N GLY A 26 13.54 27.66 14.54
CA GLY A 26 14.02 26.74 15.57
C GLY A 26 13.07 26.54 16.75
N ALA A 27 11.85 27.10 16.72
CA ALA A 27 10.91 27.00 17.82
C ALA A 27 10.34 25.57 17.93
N TRP A 28 10.18 25.08 19.17
CA TRP A 28 9.49 23.82 19.43
C TRP A 28 7.98 24.03 19.43
N VAL A 29 7.30 23.36 18.51
CA VAL A 29 5.84 23.45 18.33
C VAL A 29 5.21 22.05 18.31
N THR A 30 3.89 22.00 18.34
CA THR A 30 3.14 20.74 18.16
C THR A 30 3.08 20.35 16.70
N LEU A 31 2.91 19.04 16.44
CA LEU A 31 2.75 18.52 15.09
C LEU A 31 1.38 18.92 14.52
N ASP A 32 1.33 19.24 13.23
CA ASP A 32 0.07 19.36 12.51
C ASP A 32 -0.55 17.97 12.28
N SER A 33 -1.35 17.54 13.24
CA SER A 33 -2.04 16.25 13.22
C SER A 33 -3.04 16.12 12.06
N ARG A 34 -3.59 17.23 11.53
CA ARG A 34 -4.53 17.18 10.40
C ARG A 34 -3.82 16.79 9.11
N THR A 35 -2.61 17.32 8.90
CA THR A 35 -1.80 16.93 7.74
C THR A 35 -1.35 15.48 7.85
N LEU A 36 -0.90 15.03 9.03
CA LEU A 36 -0.57 13.61 9.25
C LEU A 36 -1.77 12.70 9.00
N TYR A 37 -2.96 13.07 9.48
CA TYR A 37 -4.18 12.29 9.24
C TYR A 37 -4.52 12.18 7.75
N LYS A 38 -4.38 13.28 6.98
CA LYS A 38 -4.58 13.26 5.52
C LYS A 38 -3.57 12.38 4.78
N ALA A 39 -2.36 12.24 5.31
CA ALA A 39 -1.29 11.43 4.73
C ALA A 39 -1.34 9.95 5.13
N ALA A 40 -2.16 9.57 6.12
CA ALA A 40 -2.15 8.23 6.71
C ALA A 40 -2.32 7.09 5.69
N VAL A 41 -3.23 7.26 4.72
CA VAL A 41 -3.44 6.27 3.66
C VAL A 41 -2.22 6.19 2.74
N ALA A 42 -1.66 7.34 2.33
CA ALA A 42 -0.45 7.36 1.49
C ALA A 42 0.72 6.66 2.19
N ALA A 43 0.93 6.95 3.48
CA ALA A 43 1.96 6.30 4.28
C ALA A 43 1.73 4.78 4.40
N SER A 44 0.47 4.34 4.54
CA SER A 44 0.13 2.92 4.58
C SER A 44 0.42 2.19 3.27
N GLU A 45 0.03 2.77 2.14
CA GLU A 45 0.30 2.17 0.82
C GLU A 45 1.80 2.16 0.54
N HIS A 46 2.50 3.24 0.90
CA HIS A 46 3.95 3.34 0.76
C HIS A 46 4.69 2.32 1.63
N TYR A 47 4.24 2.12 2.88
CA TYR A 47 4.75 1.06 3.74
C TYR A 47 4.61 -0.32 3.08
N ASN A 48 3.46 -0.63 2.49
CA ASN A 48 3.25 -1.89 1.79
C ASN A 48 4.22 -2.02 0.60
N GLY A 49 4.37 -0.98 -0.21
CA GLY A 49 5.34 -0.95 -1.31
C GLY A 49 6.75 -1.28 -0.84
N LEU A 50 7.24 -0.58 0.18
CA LEU A 50 8.58 -0.81 0.75
C LEU A 50 8.73 -2.20 1.37
N LEU A 51 7.69 -2.71 2.04
CA LEU A 51 7.68 -4.04 2.64
C LEU A 51 7.81 -5.12 1.56
N PHE A 52 7.01 -5.05 0.50
CA PHE A 52 7.06 -6.04 -0.58
C PHE A 52 8.34 -5.95 -1.40
N ASP A 53 8.92 -4.76 -1.58
CA ASP A 53 10.26 -4.64 -2.15
C ASP A 53 11.31 -5.32 -1.27
N ALA A 54 11.24 -5.13 0.05
CA ALA A 54 12.16 -5.76 0.99
C ALA A 54 12.00 -7.29 0.99
N LEU A 55 10.77 -7.81 1.00
CA LEU A 55 10.49 -9.24 0.93
C LEU A 55 11.02 -9.84 -0.37
N HIS A 56 10.82 -9.17 -1.50
CA HIS A 56 11.38 -9.58 -2.78
C HIS A 56 12.91 -9.61 -2.75
N ARG A 57 13.57 -8.55 -2.28
CA ARG A 57 15.06 -8.47 -2.26
C ARG A 57 15.70 -9.46 -1.30
N HIS A 58 15.13 -9.66 -0.12
CA HIS A 58 15.78 -10.43 0.94
C HIS A 58 15.36 -11.91 0.94
N LEU A 59 14.15 -12.21 0.47
CA LEU A 59 13.58 -13.56 0.50
C LEU A 59 13.24 -14.10 -0.90
N GLY A 60 13.36 -13.30 -1.96
CA GLY A 60 13.05 -13.74 -3.32
C GLY A 60 11.57 -14.10 -3.50
N THR A 61 10.66 -13.35 -2.88
CA THR A 61 9.21 -13.60 -3.00
C THR A 61 8.59 -12.90 -4.20
N ASP A 62 7.52 -13.47 -4.75
CA ASP A 62 6.60 -12.79 -5.66
C ASP A 62 5.37 -12.26 -4.90
N THR A 63 4.58 -11.41 -5.57
CA THR A 63 3.38 -10.80 -5.01
C THR A 63 2.17 -11.07 -5.89
N ASP A 64 1.11 -11.59 -5.29
CA ASP A 64 -0.21 -11.64 -5.90
C ASP A 64 -0.98 -10.39 -5.49
N ILE A 65 -1.55 -9.67 -6.45
CA ILE A 65 -2.53 -8.63 -6.17
C ILE A 65 -3.90 -9.28 -6.14
N ARG A 66 -4.45 -9.47 -4.93
CA ARG A 66 -5.75 -10.14 -4.76
C ARG A 66 -6.88 -9.15 -4.88
N GLU A 67 -7.91 -9.59 -5.59
CA GLU A 67 -9.16 -8.84 -5.69
C GLU A 67 -9.71 -8.50 -4.30
N PRO A 68 -10.29 -7.32 -4.13
CA PRO A 68 -10.91 -6.95 -2.87
C PRO A 68 -11.98 -7.97 -2.48
N ALA A 69 -12.04 -8.35 -1.21
CA ALA A 69 -13.25 -8.95 -0.66
C ALA A 69 -14.42 -7.94 -0.78
N ALA A 70 -15.67 -8.41 -0.81
CA ALA A 70 -16.85 -7.56 -0.97
C ALA A 70 -16.93 -6.36 0.02
N THR A 71 -16.28 -6.46 1.17
CA THR A 71 -16.21 -5.44 2.23
C THR A 71 -15.04 -4.46 2.09
N THR A 72 -14.11 -4.72 1.18
CA THR A 72 -12.92 -3.89 0.90
C THR A 72 -13.01 -3.35 -0.52
N HIS A 73 -12.63 -2.09 -0.75
CA HIS A 73 -12.73 -1.47 -2.07
C HIS A 73 -11.42 -1.41 -2.85
N ASN A 74 -10.30 -1.82 -2.24
CA ASN A 74 -8.98 -1.77 -2.87
C ASN A 74 -8.36 -3.17 -2.90
N PRO A 75 -7.69 -3.55 -4.01
CA PRO A 75 -6.93 -4.79 -4.09
C PRO A 75 -5.86 -4.83 -2.99
N SER A 76 -5.54 -6.03 -2.51
CA SER A 76 -4.53 -6.21 -1.46
C SER A 76 -3.34 -7.04 -1.96
N PRO A 77 -2.09 -6.57 -1.81
CA PRO A 77 -0.93 -7.36 -2.13
C PRO A 77 -0.74 -8.47 -1.09
N GLN A 78 -0.53 -9.70 -1.56
CA GLN A 78 -0.24 -10.88 -0.75
C GLN A 78 0.97 -11.63 -1.32
N LEU A 79 1.65 -12.41 -0.49
CA LEU A 79 2.75 -13.25 -0.97
C LEU A 79 2.21 -14.40 -1.83
N THR A 80 2.78 -14.57 -3.02
CA THR A 80 2.50 -15.74 -3.85
C THR A 80 2.95 -17.02 -3.14
N GLY A 81 2.13 -18.07 -3.18
CA GLY A 81 2.39 -19.33 -2.49
C GLY A 81 1.70 -19.48 -1.13
N ILE A 82 1.12 -18.40 -0.58
CA ILE A 82 0.30 -18.46 0.64
C ILE A 82 -1.19 -18.53 0.26
N GLN A 83 -1.83 -19.67 0.45
CA GLN A 83 -3.24 -19.87 0.08
C GLN A 83 -4.22 -19.07 0.95
N ASP A 84 -5.36 -18.68 0.37
CA ASP A 84 -6.43 -17.93 1.06
C ASP A 84 -6.98 -18.67 2.29
N THR A 85 -7.08 -19.99 2.24
CA THR A 85 -7.54 -20.83 3.36
C THR A 85 -6.61 -20.70 4.56
N LEU A 86 -5.31 -20.65 4.35
CA LEU A 86 -4.32 -20.42 5.41
C LEU A 86 -4.42 -19.00 6.00
N ILE A 87 -4.61 -17.99 5.16
CA ILE A 87 -4.83 -16.61 5.62
C ILE A 87 -6.13 -16.51 6.43
N ARG A 88 -7.22 -17.12 5.95
CA ARG A 88 -8.51 -17.18 6.65
C ARG A 88 -8.39 -17.84 8.02
N GLU A 89 -7.62 -18.92 8.13
CA GLU A 89 -7.36 -19.61 9.40
C GLU A 89 -6.73 -18.69 10.45
N PHE A 90 -5.82 -17.79 10.04
CA PHE A 90 -5.15 -16.83 10.93
C PHE A 90 -5.74 -15.41 10.91
N SER A 91 -6.94 -15.23 10.36
CA SER A 91 -7.66 -13.95 10.31
C SER A 91 -8.93 -13.97 11.16
N ARG A 92 -8.94 -14.70 12.30
CA ARG A 92 -10.17 -14.97 13.06
C ARG A 92 -10.79 -13.71 13.63
N ARG A 93 -9.96 -12.79 14.16
CA ARG A 93 -10.45 -11.53 14.73
C ARG A 93 -11.16 -10.69 13.67
N SER A 94 -10.54 -10.52 12.49
CA SER A 94 -11.15 -9.78 11.39
C SER A 94 -12.48 -10.40 11.00
N ARG A 95 -12.55 -11.73 10.88
CA ARG A 95 -13.79 -12.45 10.55
C ARG A 95 -14.90 -12.23 11.59
N LEU A 96 -14.58 -12.26 12.88
CA LEU A 96 -15.57 -11.98 13.93
C LEU A 96 -16.10 -10.55 13.85
N ILE A 97 -15.21 -9.58 13.57
CA ILE A 97 -15.61 -8.19 13.37
C ILE A 97 -16.50 -8.05 12.15
N ASP A 98 -16.16 -8.68 11.03
CA ASP A 98 -16.94 -8.63 9.81
C ASP A 98 -18.34 -9.23 10.03
N GLN A 99 -18.44 -10.42 10.63
CA GLN A 99 -19.71 -11.07 10.95
C GLN A 99 -20.60 -10.22 11.87
N GLU A 100 -20.02 -9.61 12.90
CA GLU A 100 -20.77 -8.73 13.79
C GLU A 100 -21.15 -7.40 13.12
N THR A 101 -20.31 -6.90 12.21
CA THR A 101 -20.64 -5.73 11.39
C THR A 101 -21.83 -6.03 10.49
N ASP A 102 -21.85 -7.18 9.82
CA ASP A 102 -22.95 -7.59 8.93
C ASP A 102 -24.25 -7.74 9.73
N ARG A 103 -24.20 -8.34 10.92
CA ARG A 103 -25.35 -8.44 11.84
C ARG A 103 -25.89 -7.06 12.22
N LEU A 104 -25.01 -6.13 12.61
CA LEU A 104 -25.39 -4.77 12.99
C LEU A 104 -25.94 -3.95 11.82
N VAL A 105 -25.43 -4.14 10.60
CA VAL A 105 -25.94 -3.49 9.39
C VAL A 105 -27.32 -4.03 9.03
N ALA A 106 -27.54 -5.35 9.13
CA ALA A 106 -28.86 -5.95 8.92
C ALA A 106 -29.88 -5.45 9.94
N GLU A 107 -29.51 -5.41 11.22
CA GLU A 107 -30.34 -4.86 12.30
C GLU A 107 -30.69 -3.39 12.05
N TRP A 108 -29.70 -2.57 11.67
CA TRP A 108 -29.93 -1.17 11.32
C TRP A 108 -30.99 -1.01 10.22
N ALA A 109 -30.88 -1.81 9.16
CA ALA A 109 -31.79 -1.77 8.03
C ALA A 109 -33.23 -2.15 8.43
N THR A 110 -33.38 -3.17 9.29
CA THR A 110 -34.69 -3.57 9.83
C THR A 110 -35.30 -2.49 10.72
N THR A 111 -34.52 -1.88 11.63
CA THR A 111 -35.04 -0.88 12.58
C THR A 111 -35.36 0.46 11.92
N HIS A 112 -34.59 0.89 10.92
CA HIS A 112 -34.74 2.22 10.29
C HIS A 112 -35.45 2.19 8.93
N GLY A 113 -35.78 1.00 8.41
CA GLY A 113 -36.40 0.83 7.09
C GLY A 113 -35.53 1.30 5.91
N THR A 114 -34.26 1.61 6.15
CA THR A 114 -33.33 2.16 5.13
C THR A 114 -31.94 1.53 5.26
N PRO A 115 -31.24 1.29 4.14
CA PRO A 115 -29.91 0.72 4.18
C PRO A 115 -28.92 1.67 4.87
N ALA A 116 -27.95 1.10 5.60
CA ALA A 116 -26.92 1.87 6.27
C ALA A 116 -26.04 2.63 5.25
N THR A 117 -25.86 3.93 5.47
CA THR A 117 -24.88 4.72 4.69
C THR A 117 -23.45 4.23 4.95
N ALA A 118 -22.49 4.63 4.10
CA ALA A 118 -21.07 4.30 4.32
C ALA A 118 -20.57 4.81 5.69
N THR A 119 -20.96 6.02 6.10
CA THR A 119 -20.61 6.60 7.40
C THR A 119 -21.22 5.79 8.55
N THR A 120 -22.48 5.37 8.42
CA THR A 120 -23.15 4.52 9.41
C THR A 120 -22.44 3.17 9.51
N THR A 121 -22.12 2.55 8.37
CA THR A 121 -21.41 1.26 8.31
C THR A 121 -20.06 1.33 9.03
N ILE A 122 -19.31 2.43 8.87
CA ILE A 122 -18.05 2.65 9.62
C ILE A 122 -18.30 2.69 11.14
N LYS A 123 -19.34 3.38 11.60
CA LYS A 123 -19.71 3.43 13.02
C LYS A 123 -20.11 2.05 13.56
N LEU A 124 -20.92 1.30 12.81
CA LEU A 124 -21.33 -0.06 13.17
C LEU A 124 -20.11 -1.00 13.23
N ARG A 125 -19.16 -0.86 12.31
CA ARG A 125 -17.88 -1.61 12.35
C ARG A 125 -17.03 -1.25 13.57
N GLN A 126 -17.01 0.02 14.00
CA GLN A 126 -16.34 0.43 15.23
C GLN A 126 -17.00 -0.23 16.46
N GLN A 127 -18.33 -0.26 16.51
CA GLN A 127 -19.09 -0.97 17.54
C GLN A 127 -18.75 -2.47 17.54
N ALA A 128 -18.82 -3.14 16.38
CA ALA A 128 -18.45 -4.54 16.22
C ALA A 128 -17.00 -4.84 16.70
N THR A 129 -16.06 -3.92 16.44
CA THR A 129 -14.66 -4.07 16.86
C THR A 129 -14.50 -4.10 18.37
N LEU A 130 -15.33 -3.33 19.09
CA LEU A 130 -15.34 -3.26 20.55
C LEU A 130 -16.10 -4.45 21.16
N SER A 131 -17.28 -4.78 20.64
CA SER A 131 -18.13 -5.87 21.17
C SER A 131 -17.49 -7.25 20.99
N THR A 132 -16.76 -7.49 19.90
CA THR A 132 -16.07 -8.76 19.63
C THR A 132 -14.73 -8.92 20.38
N ARG A 133 -14.35 -7.95 21.22
CA ARG A 133 -13.09 -8.02 21.97
C ARG A 133 -13.23 -8.97 23.16
N ALA A 134 -12.69 -10.18 23.00
CA ALA A 134 -12.56 -11.11 24.12
C ALA A 134 -11.73 -10.50 25.27
N PRO A 135 -12.10 -10.75 26.54
CA PRO A 135 -11.32 -10.31 27.68
C PRO A 135 -9.88 -10.83 27.58
N LYS A 136 -8.91 -10.01 28.03
CA LYS A 136 -7.52 -10.47 28.09
C LYS A 136 -7.46 -11.66 29.06
N PRO A 137 -6.93 -12.82 28.65
CA PRO A 137 -6.79 -13.94 29.57
C PRO A 137 -5.90 -13.53 30.74
N GLY A 138 -6.21 -14.03 31.95
CA GLY A 138 -5.44 -13.75 33.17
C GLY A 138 -3.99 -14.24 33.11
N THR A 139 -3.68 -15.14 32.18
CA THR A 139 -2.32 -15.65 31.92
C THR A 139 -1.98 -15.49 30.44
N ILE A 140 -0.79 -14.94 30.16
CA ILE A 140 -0.28 -14.79 28.80
C ILE A 140 0.46 -16.07 28.42
N ALA A 141 0.02 -16.74 27.35
CA ALA A 141 0.72 -17.90 26.82
C ALA A 141 2.09 -17.50 26.24
N PRO A 142 3.18 -18.23 26.55
CA PRO A 142 4.50 -17.93 26.01
C PRO A 142 4.55 -18.17 24.49
N LEU A 143 5.44 -17.43 23.81
CA LEU A 143 5.51 -17.43 22.34
C LEU A 143 5.76 -18.81 21.73
N HIS A 144 6.54 -19.67 22.39
CA HIS A 144 6.80 -21.03 21.88
C HIS A 144 5.53 -21.89 21.87
N GLN A 145 4.66 -21.77 22.87
CA GLN A 145 3.37 -22.48 22.91
C GLN A 145 2.42 -21.92 21.85
N LEU A 146 2.36 -20.60 21.68
CA LEU A 146 1.58 -19.97 20.61
C LEU A 146 2.07 -20.44 19.23
N SER A 147 3.38 -20.47 19.02
CA SER A 147 3.98 -20.91 17.76
C SER A 147 3.71 -22.38 17.47
N ALA A 148 3.78 -23.26 18.48
CA ALA A 148 3.41 -24.66 18.35
C ALA A 148 1.92 -24.82 17.99
N ASN A 149 1.05 -24.04 18.64
CA ASN A 149 -0.38 -24.01 18.33
C ASN A 149 -0.66 -23.53 16.90
N TRP A 150 0.04 -22.50 16.42
CA TRP A 150 -0.10 -22.05 15.03
C TRP A 150 0.32 -23.13 14.04
N ARG A 151 1.44 -23.83 14.27
CA ARG A 151 1.86 -24.96 13.41
C ARG A 151 0.81 -26.07 13.38
N ALA A 152 0.30 -26.45 14.55
CA ALA A 152 -0.74 -27.49 14.64
C ALA A 152 -2.02 -27.08 13.89
N ARG A 153 -2.45 -25.81 14.00
CA ARG A 153 -3.61 -25.28 13.27
C ARG A 153 -3.39 -25.26 11.76
N ALA A 154 -2.21 -24.89 11.29
CA ALA A 154 -1.87 -24.93 9.87
C ALA A 154 -1.86 -26.37 9.34
N ALA A 155 -1.25 -27.30 10.08
CA ALA A 155 -1.21 -28.71 9.71
C ALA A 155 -2.61 -29.35 9.66
N ALA A 156 -3.49 -28.98 10.59
CA ALA A 156 -4.90 -29.41 10.59
C ALA A 156 -5.69 -28.92 9.35
N GLN A 157 -5.22 -27.86 8.69
CA GLN A 157 -5.74 -27.36 7.42
C GLN A 157 -4.99 -27.93 6.19
N GLY A 158 -4.10 -28.91 6.39
CA GLY A 158 -3.32 -29.53 5.33
C GLY A 158 -2.06 -28.76 4.93
N PHE A 159 -1.65 -27.74 5.69
CA PHE A 159 -0.46 -26.94 5.37
C PHE A 159 0.77 -27.45 6.09
N ASP A 160 1.69 -28.06 5.35
CA ASP A 160 3.04 -28.31 5.81
C ASP A 160 3.90 -27.03 5.72
N PRO A 161 4.55 -26.60 6.83
CA PRO A 161 5.36 -25.37 6.82
C PRO A 161 6.51 -25.36 5.81
N GLN A 162 7.16 -26.51 5.55
CA GLN A 162 8.28 -26.56 4.60
C GLN A 162 7.79 -26.39 3.17
N LEU A 163 6.66 -27.01 2.82
CA LEU A 163 6.03 -26.83 1.51
C LEU A 163 5.57 -25.38 1.29
N VAL A 164 4.97 -24.74 2.30
CA VAL A 164 4.57 -23.32 2.22
C VAL A 164 5.79 -22.43 2.00
N LEU A 165 6.89 -22.66 2.73
CA LEU A 165 8.12 -21.90 2.56
C LEU A 165 8.73 -22.11 1.18
N ALA A 166 8.81 -23.35 0.70
CA ALA A 166 9.34 -23.69 -0.62
C ALA A 166 8.51 -23.07 -1.75
N ALA A 167 7.20 -22.94 -1.59
CA ALA A 167 6.31 -22.31 -2.58
C ALA A 167 6.44 -20.78 -2.62
N THR A 168 6.93 -20.16 -1.55
CA THR A 168 6.90 -18.70 -1.31
C THR A 168 8.26 -18.03 -1.43
N VAL A 169 9.31 -18.62 -0.85
CA VAL A 169 10.67 -18.05 -0.71
C VAL A 169 11.59 -18.54 -1.83
N ARG A 170 12.52 -17.70 -2.30
CA ARG A 170 13.41 -17.96 -3.47
C ARG A 170 12.63 -18.33 -4.73
N ARG A 171 11.40 -17.84 -4.84
CA ARG A 171 10.49 -18.05 -5.96
C ARG A 171 10.83 -17.13 -7.13
N SER A 172 11.03 -15.85 -6.82
CA SER A 172 11.20 -14.81 -7.82
C SER A 172 12.51 -14.95 -8.57
N ARG A 173 12.44 -14.76 -9.89
CA ARG A 173 13.60 -14.72 -10.79
C ARG A 173 13.75 -13.36 -11.48
N THR A 174 12.89 -12.40 -11.13
CA THR A 174 12.85 -11.07 -11.72
C THR A 174 13.83 -10.16 -10.98
N ALA A 175 14.61 -9.38 -11.72
CA ALA A 175 15.47 -8.37 -11.11
C ALA A 175 14.62 -7.14 -10.71
N PRO A 176 14.81 -6.57 -9.52
CA PRO A 176 14.07 -5.39 -9.11
C PRO A 176 14.51 -4.15 -9.90
N PHE A 177 13.56 -3.27 -10.18
CA PHE A 177 13.75 -2.06 -10.99
C PHE A 177 14.44 -0.93 -10.23
N ARG A 178 15.22 -0.15 -10.95
CA ARG A 178 15.74 1.15 -10.52
C ARG A 178 14.83 2.27 -11.01
N SER A 179 14.89 3.41 -10.35
CA SER A 179 14.20 4.63 -10.80
C SER A 179 14.56 5.04 -12.24
N SER A 180 15.80 4.75 -12.68
CA SER A 180 16.27 5.03 -14.04
C SER A 180 15.68 4.13 -15.14
N ASP A 181 14.97 3.06 -14.76
CA ASP A 181 14.46 2.07 -15.72
C ASP A 181 13.12 2.50 -16.34
N PHE A 182 12.48 3.53 -15.77
CA PHE A 182 11.20 4.08 -16.21
C PHE A 182 11.41 5.31 -17.11
N THR A 183 10.84 5.30 -18.31
CA THR A 183 10.91 6.45 -19.23
C THR A 183 9.91 7.53 -18.84
N ALA A 184 10.09 8.75 -19.35
CA ALA A 184 9.15 9.85 -19.14
C ALA A 184 7.74 9.50 -19.65
N GLU A 185 7.65 8.87 -20.83
CA GLU A 185 6.37 8.47 -21.42
C GLU A 185 5.65 7.41 -20.57
N TRP A 186 6.41 6.51 -19.94
CA TRP A 186 5.85 5.54 -18.99
C TRP A 186 5.30 6.25 -17.76
N VAL A 187 6.06 7.20 -17.19
CA VAL A 187 5.64 7.97 -16.01
C VAL A 187 4.36 8.75 -16.33
N ASP A 188 4.28 9.39 -17.49
CA ASP A 188 3.09 10.15 -17.93
C ASP A 188 1.86 9.25 -18.11
N ALA A 189 2.04 8.06 -18.68
CA ALA A 189 0.95 7.09 -18.84
C ALA A 189 0.42 6.60 -17.47
N VAL A 190 1.33 6.26 -16.54
CA VAL A 190 0.96 5.81 -15.19
C VAL A 190 0.38 6.93 -14.34
N ALA A 191 0.88 8.15 -14.50
CA ALA A 191 0.30 9.35 -13.91
C ALA A 191 -1.14 9.57 -14.40
N SER A 192 -1.39 9.44 -15.70
CA SER A 192 -2.73 9.55 -16.27
C SER A 192 -3.70 8.54 -15.68
N LEU A 193 -3.30 7.26 -15.59
CA LEU A 193 -4.08 6.20 -14.95
C LEU A 193 -4.32 6.47 -13.46
N THR A 194 -3.30 6.94 -12.74
CA THR A 194 -3.40 7.29 -11.32
C THR A 194 -4.46 8.36 -11.10
N ARG A 195 -4.46 9.43 -11.92
CA ARG A 195 -5.45 10.50 -11.85
C ARG A 195 -6.85 10.02 -12.16
N GLU A 196 -7.01 9.22 -13.21
CA GLU A 196 -8.30 8.65 -13.59
C GLU A 196 -8.91 7.87 -12.41
N ARG A 197 -8.13 6.98 -11.78
CA ARG A 197 -8.58 6.20 -10.62
C ARG A 197 -8.87 7.05 -9.38
N VAL A 198 -8.17 8.16 -9.18
CA VAL A 198 -8.51 9.11 -8.10
C VAL A 198 -9.81 9.83 -8.42
N ALA A 199 -9.99 10.27 -9.67
CA ALA A 199 -11.16 11.03 -10.13
C ALA A 199 -12.45 10.20 -10.07
N THR A 200 -12.40 8.88 -10.28
CA THR A 200 -13.58 8.01 -10.10
C THR A 200 -14.07 7.94 -8.65
N LYS A 201 -13.17 8.13 -7.68
CA LYS A 201 -13.47 8.01 -6.25
C LYS A 201 -13.73 9.36 -5.59
N ARG A 202 -13.23 10.47 -6.16
CA ARG A 202 -13.21 11.78 -5.51
C ARG A 202 -13.36 12.94 -6.50
N ALA A 203 -14.28 13.85 -6.19
CA ALA A 203 -14.43 15.12 -6.94
C ALA A 203 -13.28 16.11 -6.68
N THR A 204 -12.62 16.02 -5.52
CA THR A 204 -11.43 16.81 -5.18
C THR A 204 -10.39 15.93 -4.49
N TRP A 205 -9.11 16.18 -4.76
CA TRP A 205 -8.01 15.42 -4.21
C TRP A 205 -6.79 16.29 -3.94
N ASN A 206 -5.90 15.79 -3.09
CA ASN A 206 -4.61 16.39 -2.78
C ASN A 206 -3.47 15.44 -3.19
N ARG A 207 -2.22 15.90 -3.03
CA ARG A 207 -1.02 15.09 -3.30
C ARG A 207 -1.04 13.72 -2.61
N TRP A 208 -1.48 13.64 -1.36
CA TRP A 208 -1.53 12.37 -0.62
C TRP A 208 -2.48 11.36 -1.25
N ASN A 209 -3.56 11.82 -1.89
CA ASN A 209 -4.43 10.92 -2.65
C ASN A 209 -3.74 10.38 -3.90
N LEU A 210 -2.95 11.20 -4.59
CA LEU A 210 -2.17 10.79 -5.77
C LEU A 210 -1.07 9.83 -5.38
N LEU A 211 -0.31 10.09 -4.30
CA LEU A 211 0.71 9.17 -3.79
C LEU A 211 0.12 7.82 -3.40
N ALA A 212 -1.02 7.81 -2.69
CA ALA A 212 -1.69 6.57 -2.32
C ALA A 212 -2.14 5.76 -3.53
N GLU A 213 -2.69 6.42 -4.56
CA GLU A 213 -3.15 5.71 -5.75
C GLU A 213 -1.98 5.31 -6.68
N ALA A 214 -0.91 6.10 -6.75
CA ALA A 214 0.31 5.76 -7.47
C ALA A 214 0.93 4.48 -6.90
N GLU A 215 0.98 4.33 -5.58
CA GLU A 215 1.40 3.09 -4.91
C GLU A 215 0.53 1.89 -5.31
N ARG A 216 -0.80 2.07 -5.37
CA ARG A 216 -1.72 1.00 -5.79
C ARG A 216 -1.54 0.62 -7.25
N VAL A 217 -1.37 1.60 -8.13
CA VAL A 217 -1.12 1.35 -9.56
C VAL A 217 0.23 0.65 -9.75
N CYS A 218 1.25 1.04 -8.98
CA CYS A 218 2.58 0.45 -9.02
C CYS A 218 2.75 -0.77 -8.09
N ALA A 219 1.66 -1.33 -7.55
CA ALA A 219 1.73 -2.33 -6.49
C ALA A 219 2.49 -3.60 -6.90
N ALA A 220 2.48 -3.96 -8.19
CA ALA A 220 3.20 -5.13 -8.73
C ALA A 220 4.69 -4.86 -9.03
N ILE A 221 5.13 -3.60 -9.03
CA ILE A 221 6.50 -3.21 -9.38
C ILE A 221 7.40 -3.35 -8.17
N ARG A 222 8.52 -4.07 -8.30
CA ARG A 222 9.51 -4.25 -7.23
C ARG A 222 10.72 -3.36 -7.46
N CYS A 223 11.03 -2.51 -6.48
CA CYS A 223 12.15 -1.57 -6.58
C CYS A 223 13.41 -2.07 -5.86
N HIS A 224 14.57 -1.74 -6.44
CA HIS A 224 15.88 -2.19 -5.96
C HIS A 224 16.27 -1.55 -4.62
N THR A 225 15.82 -0.32 -4.36
CA THR A 225 16.05 0.38 -3.10
C THR A 225 14.80 1.13 -2.65
N PRO A 226 14.69 1.48 -1.36
CA PRO A 226 13.66 2.43 -0.89
C PRO A 226 13.70 3.75 -1.65
N GLU A 227 14.90 4.26 -1.98
CA GLU A 227 15.08 5.48 -2.75
C GLU A 227 14.52 5.36 -4.18
N ASP A 228 14.68 4.19 -4.82
CA ASP A 228 14.09 3.92 -6.13
C ASP A 228 12.56 3.93 -6.08
N ARG A 229 11.94 3.36 -5.04
CA ARG A 229 10.48 3.44 -4.85
C ARG A 229 10.04 4.88 -4.61
N ASN A 230 10.73 5.62 -3.74
CA ASN A 230 10.41 7.02 -3.46
C ASN A 230 10.44 7.84 -4.76
N ALA A 231 11.49 7.69 -5.55
CA ALA A 231 11.65 8.41 -6.81
C ALA A 231 10.58 8.03 -7.84
N LEU A 232 10.24 6.74 -7.97
CA LEU A 232 9.17 6.26 -8.85
C LEU A 232 7.82 6.90 -8.48
N ILE A 233 7.45 6.83 -7.20
CA ILE A 233 6.13 7.27 -6.73
C ILE A 233 6.01 8.79 -6.73
N ASP A 234 7.08 9.51 -6.37
CA ASP A 234 7.13 10.96 -6.52
C ASP A 234 7.03 11.38 -7.98
N ALA A 235 7.74 10.72 -8.91
CA ALA A 235 7.68 11.06 -10.33
C ALA A 235 6.27 10.89 -10.91
N VAL A 236 5.60 9.78 -10.58
CA VAL A 236 4.20 9.53 -10.98
C VAL A 236 3.26 10.56 -10.37
N ALA A 237 3.40 10.88 -9.08
CA ALA A 237 2.55 11.87 -8.42
C ALA A 237 2.78 13.29 -8.95
N ASP A 238 4.03 13.67 -9.22
CA ASP A 238 4.39 14.97 -9.79
C ASP A 238 3.81 15.14 -11.21
N ALA A 239 3.98 14.14 -12.07
CA ALA A 239 3.36 14.14 -13.40
C ALA A 239 1.82 14.13 -13.33
N ALA A 240 1.26 13.49 -12.29
CA ALA A 240 -0.18 13.47 -12.06
C ALA A 240 -0.74 14.83 -11.59
N GLU A 241 0.07 15.63 -10.91
CA GLU A 241 -0.27 17.01 -10.52
C GLU A 241 -0.11 17.99 -11.68
N ALA A 242 0.94 17.82 -12.49
CA ALA A 242 1.31 18.72 -13.56
C ALA A 242 0.33 18.71 -14.75
N ASN A 243 -0.27 17.55 -15.05
CA ASN A 243 -1.28 17.43 -16.09
C ASN A 243 -2.62 17.97 -15.57
N PRO A 244 -3.21 19.05 -16.11
CA PRO A 244 -4.59 19.41 -15.81
C PRO A 244 -5.53 18.46 -16.57
N SER A 245 -6.57 17.94 -15.91
CA SER A 245 -7.68 17.32 -16.64
C SER A 245 -8.43 18.42 -17.39
N PRO A 246 -9.06 18.13 -18.55
CA PRO A 246 -9.96 19.07 -19.21
C PRO A 246 -11.17 19.50 -18.35
N HIS A 247 -11.42 18.84 -17.22
CA HIS A 247 -12.53 19.14 -16.30
C HIS A 247 -12.16 20.04 -15.10
N ARG A 248 -11.11 20.87 -15.21
CA ARG A 248 -10.82 21.86 -14.17
C ARG A 248 -11.76 23.06 -14.34
N LEU A 249 -12.92 23.04 -13.67
CA LEU A 249 -13.66 24.27 -13.46
C LEU A 249 -12.81 25.22 -12.60
N PRO A 250 -12.56 26.46 -13.05
CA PRO A 250 -11.78 27.42 -12.28
C PRO A 250 -12.57 27.77 -11.02
N VAL A 251 -11.97 27.52 -9.84
CA VAL A 251 -12.42 28.14 -8.60
C VAL A 251 -12.17 29.64 -8.76
N GLN A 252 -13.22 30.41 -9.05
CA GLN A 252 -13.15 31.86 -9.00
C GLN A 252 -12.84 32.25 -7.55
N ARG A 253 -11.63 32.78 -7.31
CA ARG A 253 -11.33 33.45 -6.04
C ARG A 253 -12.16 34.72 -5.97
N PRO A 254 -12.84 35.02 -4.84
CA PRO A 254 -13.44 36.32 -4.63
C PRO A 254 -12.36 37.40 -4.75
N ARG A 255 -12.57 38.38 -5.63
CA ARG A 255 -11.71 39.57 -5.72
C ARG A 255 -11.95 40.38 -4.45
N GLY A 256 -11.00 40.35 -3.52
CA GLY A 256 -11.05 41.13 -2.28
C GLY A 256 -9.67 41.34 -1.65
N ARG A 257 -9.17 42.58 -1.80
CA ARG A 257 -8.03 43.28 -1.17
C ARG A 257 -6.67 42.56 -1.06
N ALA A 258 -5.64 43.28 -1.52
CA ALA A 258 -4.24 42.89 -1.57
C ALA A 258 -3.72 42.31 -0.25
N ALA A 259 -3.37 41.03 -0.26
CA ALA A 259 -2.60 40.38 0.78
C ALA A 259 -1.19 40.06 0.24
N ARG A 260 -0.18 40.30 1.09
CA ARG A 260 1.26 40.09 0.86
C ARG A 260 1.56 38.76 0.14
N PRO A 261 2.62 38.70 -0.70
CA PRO A 261 2.98 37.49 -1.40
C PRO A 261 3.35 36.36 -0.41
N PRO A 262 2.94 35.11 -0.66
CA PRO A 262 3.33 33.98 0.17
C PRO A 262 4.83 33.66 -0.05
N PRO A 263 5.54 33.17 0.99
CA PRO A 263 6.91 32.70 0.83
C PRO A 263 6.94 31.46 -0.08
N ARG A 264 7.98 31.40 -0.92
CA ARG A 264 8.20 30.34 -1.91
C ARG A 264 8.54 29.00 -1.24
N GLN A 265 7.86 27.97 -1.75
CA GLN A 265 8.23 26.54 -1.85
C GLN A 265 8.63 25.76 -0.60
N ALA A 266 7.90 24.65 -0.42
CA ALA A 266 8.16 23.60 0.53
C ALA A 266 9.51 22.93 0.27
N GLU A 267 10.41 23.01 1.24
CA GLU A 267 11.48 22.03 1.38
C GLU A 267 10.87 20.64 1.57
N ARG A 268 11.36 19.69 0.77
CA ARG A 268 11.07 18.26 0.92
C ARG A 268 11.31 17.86 2.37
N LEU A 269 10.33 17.23 3.02
CA LEU A 269 10.53 16.47 4.25
C LEU A 269 11.53 15.34 3.95
N ARG A 270 12.82 15.58 4.20
CA ARG A 270 13.83 14.53 4.26
C ARG A 270 13.75 13.91 5.65
N LEU A 271 13.26 12.68 5.71
CA LEU A 271 13.38 11.86 6.92
C LEU A 271 14.88 11.69 7.25
N PRO A 272 15.33 11.91 8.50
CA PRO A 272 16.72 11.69 8.87
C PRO A 272 17.06 10.20 8.74
N ARG A 273 18.27 9.91 8.25
CA ARG A 273 18.84 8.56 8.27
C ARG A 273 18.91 8.07 9.72
N VAL A 274 18.15 7.02 10.03
CA VAL A 274 18.28 6.28 11.29
C VAL A 274 19.61 5.50 11.23
N PRO A 275 20.56 5.70 12.16
CA PRO A 275 21.78 4.91 12.19
C PRO A 275 21.45 3.44 12.53
N PRO A 276 22.22 2.47 12.02
CA PRO A 276 21.95 1.06 12.28
C PRO A 276 22.08 0.76 13.77
N LEU A 277 21.00 0.22 14.35
CA LEU A 277 21.03 -0.42 15.66
C LEU A 277 22.12 -1.49 15.65
N HIS A 278 23.10 -1.34 16.55
CA HIS A 278 24.15 -2.32 16.77
C HIS A 278 23.55 -3.71 17.01
N ARG A 279 23.84 -4.65 16.10
CA ARG A 279 23.84 -6.08 16.42
C ARG A 279 25.29 -6.55 16.40
N ARG A 280 25.83 -6.81 17.59
CA ARG A 280 27.01 -7.65 17.75
C ARG A 280 26.62 -9.06 17.35
N HIS A 281 27.18 -9.56 16.25
CA HIS A 281 27.54 -10.96 16.14
C HIS A 281 28.85 -11.03 15.36
N ASP A 282 29.91 -11.39 16.10
CA ASP A 282 31.18 -11.83 15.54
C ASP A 282 30.93 -13.07 14.68
N THR A 283 31.32 -13.02 13.41
CA THR A 283 31.85 -14.19 12.71
C THR A 283 32.71 -13.72 11.54
N ARG A 284 34.03 -13.90 11.71
CA ARG A 284 35.04 -13.64 10.69
C ARG A 284 34.95 -14.72 9.60
N LEU A 285 34.86 -14.32 8.34
CA LEU A 285 35.48 -15.06 7.23
C LEU A 285 36.08 -14.06 6.23
N ARG A 286 37.38 -14.23 5.97
CA ARG A 286 38.21 -13.45 5.05
C ARG A 286 38.11 -14.02 3.62
N GLY A 287 38.22 -13.13 2.63
CA GLY A 287 38.98 -13.40 1.40
C GLY A 287 38.24 -13.19 0.06
N GLY A 288 38.73 -12.27 -0.78
CA GLY A 288 38.51 -12.29 -2.24
C GLY A 288 38.22 -10.91 -2.86
N GLY A 289 39.23 -10.29 -3.51
CA GLY A 289 39.22 -8.94 -4.08
C GLY A 289 38.38 -8.69 -5.36
N PRO A 290 38.51 -7.49 -5.97
CA PRO A 290 37.47 -6.88 -6.79
C PRO A 290 37.49 -7.37 -8.24
N ARG A 291 36.31 -7.58 -8.83
CA ARG A 291 36.13 -7.61 -10.29
C ARG A 291 35.24 -6.46 -10.74
N SER A 292 35.71 -5.85 -11.83
CA SER A 292 35.31 -4.61 -12.46
C SER A 292 33.84 -4.53 -12.87
N LYS A 293 33.28 -3.33 -12.68
CA LYS A 293 31.98 -2.86 -13.17
C LYS A 293 31.90 -2.97 -14.70
N GLU A 294 30.92 -3.70 -15.19
CA GLU A 294 30.39 -3.50 -16.54
C GLU A 294 28.93 -3.04 -16.42
N ARG A 295 28.70 -1.76 -16.70
CA ARG A 295 27.36 -1.14 -16.70
C ARG A 295 26.63 -1.57 -17.97
N ARG A 296 25.95 -2.72 -17.94
CA ARG A 296 24.93 -3.04 -18.94
C ARG A 296 23.71 -2.17 -18.66
N ARG A 297 23.41 -1.23 -19.57
CA ARG A 297 22.12 -0.54 -19.61
C ARG A 297 21.04 -1.61 -19.84
N GLY A 298 20.21 -1.86 -18.83
CA GLY A 298 19.04 -2.73 -18.96
C GLY A 298 18.02 -2.12 -19.94
N PRO A 299 17.14 -2.93 -20.53
CA PRO A 299 16.14 -2.45 -21.49
C PRO A 299 15.15 -1.52 -20.78
N ALA A 300 14.97 -0.31 -21.33
CA ALA A 300 13.95 0.63 -20.88
C ALA A 300 12.54 0.04 -21.11
N ILE A 301 11.68 0.12 -20.11
CA ILE A 301 10.30 -0.39 -20.23
C ILE A 301 9.51 0.55 -21.16
N ARG A 302 9.10 0.04 -22.33
CA ARG A 302 8.22 0.75 -23.25
C ARG A 302 6.77 0.69 -22.76
N ALA A 303 6.01 1.76 -23.00
CA ALA A 303 4.64 1.96 -22.50
C ALA A 303 3.66 0.80 -22.83
N ASN A 304 3.86 0.11 -23.95
CA ASN A 304 3.01 -1.01 -24.38
C ASN A 304 3.14 -2.27 -23.51
N LEU A 305 4.37 -2.61 -23.07
CA LEU A 305 4.63 -3.80 -22.25
C LEU A 305 4.10 -3.63 -20.82
N ALA A 306 4.12 -2.40 -20.31
CA ALA A 306 3.62 -2.08 -18.96
C ALA A 306 2.09 -2.03 -18.89
N ILE A 307 1.44 -1.53 -19.95
CA ILE A 307 -0.02 -1.61 -20.04
C ILE A 307 -0.45 -3.07 -20.12
N GLU A 308 0.25 -3.97 -20.80
CA GLU A 308 -0.08 -5.41 -20.77
C GLU A 308 0.09 -6.06 -19.39
N VAL A 309 1.16 -5.76 -18.65
CA VAL A 309 1.35 -6.27 -17.28
C VAL A 309 0.30 -5.70 -16.30
N LEU A 310 -0.20 -4.49 -16.57
CA LEU A 310 -1.29 -3.86 -15.80
C LEU A 310 -2.70 -4.23 -16.34
N ALA A 311 -2.82 -4.66 -17.60
CA ALA A 311 -4.06 -5.00 -18.30
C ALA A 311 -4.31 -6.51 -18.38
N SER A 312 -3.33 -7.37 -18.11
CA SER A 312 -3.58 -8.80 -17.87
C SER A 312 -4.51 -9.00 -16.66
N TYR A 313 -4.59 -8.00 -15.78
CA TYR A 313 -5.60 -7.90 -14.71
C TYR A 313 -7.00 -7.48 -15.19
N LYS A 314 -7.18 -7.01 -16.44
CA LYS A 314 -8.49 -6.64 -17.01
C LYS A 314 -9.32 -7.82 -17.51
N HIS A 315 -8.76 -9.01 -17.68
CA HIS A 315 -9.49 -10.09 -18.38
C HIS A 315 -10.60 -10.81 -17.59
N HIS A 316 -10.92 -10.38 -16.37
CA HIS A 316 -12.09 -10.89 -15.64
C HIS A 316 -13.15 -9.83 -15.26
N GLY A 317 -13.05 -8.61 -15.77
CA GLY A 317 -14.09 -7.57 -15.60
C GLY A 317 -14.45 -6.93 -16.93
N LYS A 318 -15.68 -7.16 -17.42
CA LYS A 318 -16.19 -6.50 -18.63
C LYS A 318 -16.24 -4.98 -18.45
N PHE A 319 -15.30 -4.27 -19.06
CA PHE A 319 -15.44 -2.85 -19.37
C PHE A 319 -14.98 -2.63 -20.81
N ARG A 320 -15.93 -2.51 -21.74
CA ARG A 320 -15.64 -1.97 -23.08
C ARG A 320 -15.44 -0.47 -22.94
N LEU A 321 -14.35 0.06 -23.50
CA LEU A 321 -14.17 1.49 -23.73
C LEU A 321 -15.34 2.00 -24.59
N HIS A 322 -15.88 3.17 -24.25
CA HIS A 322 -16.90 3.85 -25.05
C HIS A 322 -16.28 4.32 -26.38
N ASP A 323 -17.06 4.36 -27.47
CA ASP A 323 -16.53 4.46 -28.85
C ASP A 323 -15.82 5.79 -29.16
N ASP A 324 -16.01 6.80 -28.33
CA ASP A 324 -15.33 8.10 -28.33
C ASP A 324 -13.93 8.08 -27.69
N GLN A 325 -13.53 6.96 -27.05
CA GLN A 325 -12.21 6.78 -26.43
C GLN A 325 -11.23 5.96 -27.30
N ARG A 326 -11.60 5.63 -28.55
CA ARG A 326 -10.69 4.97 -29.49
C ARG A 326 -9.90 6.02 -30.28
N PRO A 327 -8.57 5.85 -30.46
CA PRO A 327 -7.81 6.72 -31.35
C PRO A 327 -8.36 6.63 -32.78
N PRO A 328 -8.38 7.74 -33.54
CA PRO A 328 -8.87 7.71 -34.92
C PRO A 328 -7.98 6.79 -35.77
N LEU A 329 -8.60 5.88 -36.51
CA LEU A 329 -7.90 5.02 -37.46
C LEU A 329 -7.20 5.87 -38.53
N PRO A 330 -5.98 5.49 -38.96
CA PRO A 330 -5.32 6.17 -40.06
C PRO A 330 -6.16 6.03 -41.32
N LYS A 331 -6.46 7.16 -41.97
CA LYS A 331 -7.08 7.17 -43.29
C LYS A 331 -6.11 6.54 -44.28
N SER A 332 -6.45 5.38 -44.82
CA SER A 332 -5.90 4.87 -46.07
C SER A 332 -6.35 5.75 -47.23
N CYS A 333 -5.47 5.93 -48.22
CA CYS A 333 -5.52 6.81 -49.39
C CYS A 333 -6.89 7.12 -49.98
#